data_AF-A0A2N1R7N9-F1
#
_entry.id   AF-A0A2N1R7N9-F1
#
_cell.length_a   1.000
_cell.length_b   1.000
_cell.length_c   1.000
_cell.angle_alpha   90.00
_cell.angle_beta   90.00
_cell.angle_gamma   90.00
#
_symmetry.space_group_name_H-M   'P 1'
#
loop_
_entity.id
_entity.type
_entity.pdbx_description
1 polymer ?
#
loop_
_entity_poly.entity_id
_entity_poly.type
_entity_poly.pdbx_seq_one_letter_code
_entity_poly.pdbx_strand_id
1 'polypeptide(L)'
;MTAGIIEIESKRAVILYLEDIGELFELRKIIPVCMKCGKIRYSDGTWLRFEKYIEEHMGVDMSHSLCDACLEKYYPESGKDA
;
A
#
# COMPACT_ATOMS: atom_id res chain seq x y z
N MET A 1 6.84 5.48 -23.90
CA MET A 1 6.09 6.76 -23.95
C MET A 1 5.96 7.13 -25.40
N THR A 2 4.74 7.23 -25.91
CA THR A 2 4.48 7.53 -27.31
C THR A 2 3.80 8.89 -27.42
N ALA A 3 4.22 9.68 -28.39
CA ALA A 3 3.67 11.00 -28.66
C ALA A 3 2.90 10.97 -29.98
N GLY A 4 1.67 11.48 -29.95
CA GLY A 4 0.83 11.67 -31.13
C GLY A 4 0.55 13.15 -31.37
N ILE A 5 0.39 13.55 -32.63
CA ILE A 5 -0.13 14.87 -32.98
C ILE A 5 -1.64 14.77 -33.06
N ILE A 6 -2.35 15.69 -32.41
CA ILE A 6 -3.80 15.82 -32.49
C ILE A 6 -4.18 17.27 -32.82
N GLU A 7 -5.37 17.45 -33.38
CA GLU A 7 -5.91 18.77 -33.69
C GLU A 7 -7.15 19.01 -32.82
N ILE A 8 -7.09 20.05 -31.99
CA ILE A 8 -8.18 20.46 -31.10
C ILE A 8 -8.52 21.90 -31.46
N GLU A 9 -9.77 22.17 -31.87
CA GLU A 9 -10.24 23.53 -32.18
C GLU A 9 -9.30 24.29 -33.15
N SER A 10 -8.86 23.62 -34.22
CA SER A 10 -7.91 24.16 -35.21
C SER A 10 -6.53 24.54 -34.64
N LYS A 11 -6.17 24.01 -33.47
CA LYS A 11 -4.84 24.12 -32.87
C LYS A 11 -4.18 22.75 -32.85
N ARG A 12 -2.92 22.70 -33.30
CA ARG A 12 -2.09 21.50 -33.20
C ARG A 12 -1.62 21.34 -31.76
N ALA A 13 -1.91 20.19 -31.17
CA ALA A 13 -1.44 19.79 -29.86
C ALA A 13 -0.66 18.46 -29.95
N VAL A 14 0.20 18.23 -28.97
CA VAL A 14 0.89 16.96 -28.80
C VAL A 14 0.24 16.23 -27.64
N ILE A 15 -0.27 15.02 -27.89
CA ILE A 15 -0.76 14.13 -26.84
C ILE A 15 0.36 13.17 -26.45
N LEU A 16 0.63 13.11 -25.15
CA LEU A 16 1.50 12.11 -24.53
C LEU A 16 0.59 11.08 -23.88
N TYR A 17 0.71 9.82 -24.30
CA TYR A 17 0.02 8.72 -23.63
C TYR A 17 1.00 7.63 -23.22
N LEU A 18 0.70 7.03 -22.07
CA LEU A 18 1.42 5.88 -21.53
C LEU A 18 0.73 4.64 -22.11
N GLU A 19 1.44 3.91 -22.99
CA GLU A 19 0.93 2.67 -23.60
C GLU A 19 0.85 1.53 -22.60
N ASP A 20 1.79 1.50 -21.66
CA ASP A 20 1.83 0.50 -20.60
C ASP A 20 2.18 1.20 -19.27
N ILE A 21 1.20 1.26 -18.38
CA ILE A 21 1.39 1.74 -17.00
C ILE A 21 1.88 0.61 -16.09
N GLY A 22 1.83 -0.65 -16.54
CA GLY A 22 2.26 -1.83 -15.78
C GLY A 22 3.71 -1.72 -15.34
N GLU A 23 4.63 -1.36 -16.23
CA GLU A 23 6.06 -1.15 -15.89
C GLU A 23 6.27 -0.05 -14.83
N LEU A 24 5.41 0.97 -14.81
CA LEU A 24 5.41 2.03 -13.81
C LEU A 24 5.00 1.54 -12.42
N PHE A 25 4.14 0.53 -12.34
CA PHE A 25 3.74 -0.13 -11.08
C PHE A 25 4.74 -1.21 -10.64
N GLU A 26 5.38 -1.90 -11.58
CA GLU A 26 6.37 -2.94 -11.31
C GLU A 26 7.60 -2.40 -10.53
N LEU A 27 8.01 -1.16 -10.77
CA LEU A 27 9.10 -0.49 -10.05
C LEU A 27 8.78 -0.16 -8.57
N ARG A 28 7.52 -0.29 -8.12
CA ARG A 28 7.09 -0.03 -6.73
C ARG A 28 6.93 -1.28 -5.86
N LYS A 29 7.53 -2.41 -6.25
CA LYS A 29 7.39 -3.70 -5.51
C LYS A 29 8.18 -3.79 -4.20
N ILE A 30 8.87 -2.73 -3.77
CA ILE A 30 9.70 -2.74 -2.57
C ILE A 30 9.16 -1.73 -1.56
N ILE A 31 8.70 -2.24 -0.42
CA ILE A 31 8.32 -1.43 0.73
C ILE A 31 9.57 -1.25 1.62
N PRO A 32 10.08 -0.02 1.80
CA PRO A 32 11.24 0.22 2.66
C PRO A 32 10.85 0.05 4.13
N VAL A 33 11.40 -0.97 4.79
CA VAL A 33 11.14 -1.29 6.20
C VAL A 33 12.38 -1.02 7.06
N CYS A 34 12.20 -0.42 8.23
CA CYS A 34 13.27 -0.25 9.20
C CYS A 34 13.65 -1.62 9.78
N MET A 35 14.88 -2.08 9.52
CA MET A 35 15.40 -3.35 10.03
C MET A 35 15.31 -3.49 11.56
N LYS A 36 15.32 -2.39 12.32
CA LYS A 36 15.30 -2.42 13.79
C LYS A 36 13.91 -2.51 14.38
N CYS A 37 12.93 -1.80 13.80
CA CYS A 37 11.60 -1.63 14.43
C CYS A 37 10.42 -1.98 13.54
N GLY A 38 10.64 -2.35 12.27
CA GLY A 38 9.57 -2.77 11.36
C GLY A 38 8.69 -1.64 10.81
N LYS A 39 8.95 -0.37 11.16
CA LYS A 39 8.22 0.77 10.58
C LYS A 39 8.50 0.87 9.08
N ILE A 40 7.51 1.35 8.32
CA ILE A 40 7.60 1.55 6.88
C ILE A 40 7.94 3.01 6.59
N ARG A 41 8.90 3.25 5.69
CA ARG A 41 9.24 4.61 5.25
C ARG A 41 8.22 5.08 4.21
N TYR A 42 7.61 6.23 4.45
CA TYR A 42 6.63 6.83 3.57
C TYR A 42 7.27 7.81 2.58
N SER A 43 6.51 8.25 1.58
CA SER A 43 7.01 9.07 0.47
C SER A 43 7.56 10.43 0.91
N ASP A 44 7.05 10.99 2.00
CA ASP A 44 7.51 12.25 2.61
C ASP A 44 8.75 12.07 3.52
N GLY A 45 9.27 10.85 3.62
CA GLY A 45 10.39 10.51 4.48
C GLY A 45 10.01 10.19 5.93
N THR A 46 8.73 10.25 6.30
CA THR A 46 8.24 9.83 7.62
C THR A 46 8.28 8.31 7.78
N TRP A 47 8.16 7.84 9.02
CA TRP A 47 8.09 6.43 9.36
C TRP A 47 6.74 6.09 9.95
N LEU A 48 5.98 5.26 9.24
CA LEU A 48 4.65 4.82 9.63
C LEU A 48 4.71 3.44 10.28
N ARG A 49 3.74 3.16 11.15
CA ARG A 49 3.48 1.78 11.54
C ARG A 49 2.86 1.01 10.36
N PHE A 50 2.98 -0.31 10.40
CA PHE A 50 2.42 -1.19 9.37
C PHE A 50 0.92 -0.94 9.16
N GLU A 51 0.16 -0.80 10.25
CA GLU A 51 -1.29 -0.68 10.19
C GLU A 51 -1.70 0.59 9.44
N LYS A 52 -1.11 1.72 9.81
CA LYS A 52 -1.34 3.01 9.15
C LYS A 52 -0.95 3.00 7.67
N TYR A 53 0.13 2.30 7.31
CA TYR A 53 0.52 2.17 5.91
C TYR A 53 -0.54 1.40 5.11
N ILE A 54 -1.06 0.30 5.64
CA ILE A 54 -2.12 -0.48 4.97
C ILE A 54 -3.41 0.32 4.86
N GLU A 55 -3.83 1.00 5.91
CA GLU A 55 -5.00 1.88 5.90
C GLU A 55 -4.90 2.93 4.79
N GLU A 56 -3.76 3.63 4.68
CA GLU A 56 -3.55 4.69 3.69
C GLU A 56 -3.44 4.18 2.24
N HIS A 57 -2.90 2.98 2.01
CA HIS A 57 -2.65 2.46 0.66
C HIS A 57 -3.71 1.49 0.14
N MET A 58 -4.47 0.87 1.03
CA MET A 58 -5.49 -0.14 0.68
C MET A 58 -6.91 0.31 1.03
N GLY A 59 -7.07 1.41 1.78
CA GLY A 59 -8.40 1.95 2.12
C GLY A 59 -9.22 1.01 3.00
N VAL A 60 -8.56 0.28 3.89
CA VAL A 60 -9.19 -0.68 4.82
C VAL A 60 -8.93 -0.24 6.26
N ASP A 61 -9.88 -0.47 7.16
CA ASP A 61 -9.68 -0.27 8.59
C ASP A 61 -9.12 -1.54 9.25
N MET A 62 -8.22 -1.37 10.22
CA MET A 62 -7.64 -2.50 10.94
C MET A 62 -8.19 -2.65 12.36
N SER A 63 -8.64 -3.87 12.68
CA SER A 63 -8.99 -4.28 14.04
C SER A 63 -7.92 -5.18 14.65
N HIS A 64 -7.90 -5.28 15.98
CA HIS A 64 -6.95 -6.11 16.71
C HIS A 64 -7.71 -7.19 17.48
N SER A 65 -7.67 -8.41 16.96
CA SER A 65 -8.21 -9.62 17.61
C SER A 65 -7.10 -10.62 17.90
N LEU A 66 -7.34 -11.52 18.85
CA LEU A 66 -6.49 -12.67 19.09
C LEU A 66 -7.02 -13.84 18.24
N CYS A 67 -6.13 -14.57 17.57
CA CYS A 67 -6.51 -15.85 16.99
C CYS A 67 -6.69 -16.91 18.09
N ASP A 68 -7.41 -17.98 17.79
CA ASP A 68 -7.73 -19.05 18.75
C ASP A 68 -6.47 -19.62 19.42
N ALA A 69 -5.39 -19.82 18.64
CA ALA A 69 -4.12 -20.31 19.18
C ALA A 69 -3.47 -19.35 20.19
N CYS A 70 -3.62 -18.03 20.01
CA CYS A 70 -3.13 -17.03 20.95
C CYS A 70 -4.02 -16.93 22.19
N LEU A 71 -5.34 -17.02 22.01
CA LEU A 71 -6.29 -17.10 23.12
C LEU A 71 -5.99 -18.30 24.00
N GLU A 72 -5.85 -19.50 23.43
CA GLU A 72 -5.52 -20.72 24.18
C GLU A 72 -4.17 -20.61 24.89
N LYS A 73 -3.15 -20.06 24.22
CA LYS A 73 -1.80 -19.97 24.77
C LYS A 73 -1.67 -18.96 25.92
N TYR A 74 -2.28 -17.78 25.78
CA TYR A 74 -2.07 -16.67 26.72
C TYR A 74 -3.23 -16.50 27.72
N TYR A 75 -4.41 -17.03 27.38
CA TYR A 75 -5.63 -16.95 28.18
C TYR A 75 -6.36 -18.32 28.24
N PRO A 76 -5.69 -19.39 28.67
CA PRO A 76 -6.25 -20.75 28.67
C PRO A 76 -7.51 -20.89 29.54
N GLU A 77 -7.68 -20.03 30.54
CA GLU A 77 -8.85 -20.00 31.42
C GLU A 77 -10.08 -19.36 30.73
N SER A 78 -9.85 -18.50 29.73
CA SER A 78 -10.90 -17.74 29.01
C SER A 78 -11.50 -18.52 27.83
N GLY A 79 -10.81 -19.54 27.33
CA GLY A 79 -11.25 -20.35 26.19
C GLY A 79 -12.26 -21.45 26.53
N LYS A 80 -12.71 -21.56 27.79
CA LYS A 80 -13.60 -22.63 28.24
C LYS A 80 -15.09 -22.30 28.22
N ASP A 81 -15.47 -21.04 28.01
CA ASP A 81 -16.87 -20.59 28.12
C ASP A 81 -17.34 -19.66 26.97
N ALA A 82 -16.76 -19.79 25.76
CA ALA A 82 -17.22 -19.08 24.56
C ALA A 82 -17.86 -20.04 23.54
#